data_AF-A0A528CG97-F1
#
_entry.id   AF-A0A528CG97-F1
#
_cell.length_a   1.000
_cell.length_b   1.000
_cell.length_c   1.000
_cell.angle_alpha   90.00
_cell.angle_beta   90.00
_cell.angle_gamma   90.00
#
_symmetry.space_group_name_H-M   'P 1'
#
loop_
_entity.id
_entity.type
_entity.pdbx_description
1 polymer ?
#
loop_
_entity_poly.entity_id
_entity_poly.type
_entity_poly.pdbx_seq_one_letter_code
_entity_poly.pdbx_strand_id
1 'polypeptide(L)' 'DELDRTDEAFEAFLLEILSDFQVTVPELGTIKAEEPPIVIITTNRTREIHDALKRRCLYHWVDYPNAERELE' A
#
# COMPACT_ATOMS: atom_id res chain seq x y z
N ASP A 1 -5.84 -2.64 0.01
CA ASP A 1 -5.60 -4.08 -0.17
C ASP A 1 -5.35 -4.33 -1.65
N GLU A 2 -4.63 -5.39 -2.01
CA GLU A 2 -4.35 -5.80 -3.39
C GLU A 2 -3.86 -4.66 -4.31
N LEU A 3 -2.79 -3.95 -3.93
CA LEU A 3 -2.30 -2.78 -4.68
C LEU A 3 -2.00 -3.09 -6.17
N ASP A 4 -1.67 -4.33 -6.48
CA ASP A 4 -1.49 -4.82 -7.85
C ASP A 4 -2.73 -4.72 -8.74
N ARG A 5 -3.91 -4.46 -8.17
CA ARG A 5 -5.16 -4.27 -8.94
C ARG A 5 -5.46 -2.83 -9.30
N THR A 6 -4.70 -1.86 -8.80
CA THR A 6 -4.91 -0.44 -9.10
C THR A 6 -4.24 -0.04 -10.40
N ASP A 7 -4.55 1.15 -10.92
CA ASP A 7 -3.81 1.75 -12.02
C ASP A 7 -2.56 2.52 -11.52
N GLU A 8 -1.76 3.01 -12.48
CA GLU A 8 -0.54 3.78 -12.21
C GLU A 8 -0.85 5.16 -11.58
N ALA A 9 -2.00 5.76 -11.93
CA ALA A 9 -2.40 7.05 -11.38
C ALA A 9 -2.64 6.96 -9.88
N PHE A 10 -3.27 5.87 -9.43
CA PHE A 10 -3.46 5.58 -8.02
C PHE A 10 -2.14 5.35 -7.29
N GLU A 11 -1.18 4.63 -7.89
CA GLU A 11 0.15 4.45 -7.28
C GLU A 11 0.91 5.76 -7.11
N ALA A 12 0.85 6.64 -8.12
CA ALA A 12 1.47 7.97 -8.04
C ALA A 12 0.83 8.82 -6.92
N PHE A 13 -0.50 8.79 -6.82
CA PHE A 13 -1.23 9.47 -5.75
C PHE A 13 -0.91 8.88 -4.37
N LEU A 14 -0.79 7.56 -4.26
CA LEU A 14 -0.36 6.92 -3.01
C LEU A 14 1.06 7.38 -2.61
N LEU A 15 1.99 7.49 -3.56
CA LEU A 15 3.34 8.00 -3.29
C LEU A 15 3.35 9.45 -2.80
N GLU A 16 2.44 10.27 -3.31
CA GLU A 16 2.22 11.63 -2.84
C GLU A 16 1.73 11.62 -1.39
N ILE A 17 0.68 10.85 -1.09
CA ILE A 17 0.15 10.72 0.27
C ILE A 17 1.22 10.25 1.24
N LEU A 18 2.02 9.24 0.85
CA LEU A 18 3.08 8.68 1.69
C LEU A 18 4.29 9.62 1.85
N SER A 19 4.42 10.66 1.02
CA SER A 19 5.47 11.67 1.18
C SER A 19 5.19 12.58 2.37
N ASP A 20 3.95 13.06 2.49
CA ASP A 20 3.59 14.12 3.44
C ASP A 20 2.58 13.67 4.50
N PHE A 21 2.17 12.41 4.46
CA PHE A 21 1.08 11.81 5.26
C PHE A 21 -0.17 12.67 5.27
N GLN A 22 -0.55 13.11 4.07
CA GLN A 22 -1.60 14.10 3.83
C GLN A 22 -2.36 13.76 2.55
N VAL A 23 -3.66 14.04 2.53
CA VAL A 23 -4.52 13.87 1.35
C VAL A 23 -5.41 15.09 1.16
N THR A 24 -5.54 15.58 -0.07
CA THR A 24 -6.50 16.65 -0.41
C THR A 24 -7.74 16.04 -1.05
N VAL A 25 -8.90 16.29 -0.44
CA VAL A 25 -10.20 15.91 -0.99
C VAL A 25 -10.92 17.21 -1.39
N PRO A 26 -11.38 17.38 -2.64
CA PRO A 26 -11.89 18.65 -3.15
C PRO A 26 -12.96 19.30 -2.26
N GLU A 27 -13.88 18.50 -1.73
CA GLU A 27 -15.01 18.95 -0.91
C GLU A 27 -14.66 19.14 0.56
N LEU A 28 -13.60 18.49 1.04
CA LEU A 28 -13.22 18.45 2.46
C LEU A 28 -11.93 19.23 2.76
N GLY A 29 -11.25 19.71 1.74
CA GLY A 29 -9.92 20.31 1.84
C GLY A 29 -8.86 19.27 2.15
N THR A 30 -7.76 19.73 2.75
CA THR A 30 -6.60 18.88 2.98
C THR A 30 -6.59 18.31 4.40
N ILE A 31 -6.52 16.99 4.49
CA ILE A 31 -6.49 16.22 5.73
C ILE A 31 -5.07 15.70 5.94
N LYS A 32 -4.46 16.03 7.07
CA LYS A 32 -3.10 15.61 7.44
C LYS A 32 -3.14 14.74 8.69
N ALA A 33 -2.34 13.67 8.71
CA ALA A 33 -2.17 12.86 9.90
C ALA A 33 -1.42 13.65 10.98
N GLU A 34 -1.91 13.60 12.23
CA GLU A 34 -1.25 14.24 13.37
C GLU A 34 0.14 13.64 13.63
N GLU A 35 0.26 12.32 13.44
CA GLU A 35 1.50 11.56 13.58
C GLU A 35 1.68 10.64 12.37
N PRO A 36 2.93 10.29 11.99
CA PRO A 36 3.18 9.36 10.89
C PRO A 36 2.50 7.99 11.13
N PRO A 37 1.54 7.57 10.28
CA PRO A 37 0.83 6.31 10.46
C PRO A 37 1.70 5.11 10.09
N ILE A 38 1.39 3.96 10.68
CA ILE A 38 1.86 2.67 10.18
C ILE A 38 1.06 2.33 8.93
N VAL A 39 1.76 2.11 7.82
CA VAL A 39 1.14 1.78 6.53
C VAL A 39 1.42 0.33 6.20
N ILE A 40 0.36 -0.44 5.97
CA ILE A 40 0.44 -1.83 5.53
C ILE A 40 -0.14 -1.91 4.12
N ILE A 41 0.66 -2.47 3.21
CA ILE A 41 0.28 -2.68 1.81
C ILE A 41 0.35 -4.17 1.55
N THR A 42 -0.70 -4.69 0.93
CA THR A 42 -0.85 -6.09 0.53
C THR A 42 -0.96 -6.16 -0.98
N THR A 43 -0.47 -7.27 -1.53
CA THR A 43 -0.49 -7.53 -2.96
C THR A 43 -0.54 -9.03 -3.21
N ASN A 44 -1.28 -9.44 -4.24
CA ASN A 44 -1.24 -10.81 -4.75
C ASN A 44 -0.15 -11.00 -5.82
N ARG A 45 0.63 -9.94 -6.09
CA ARG A 45 1.69 -9.90 -7.11
C ARG A 45 1.19 -10.30 -8.51
N THR A 46 -0.08 -10.02 -8.83
CA THR A 46 -0.64 -10.25 -10.17
C THR A 46 -0.05 -9.31 -11.23
N ARG A 47 0.45 -8.14 -10.80
CA ARG A 47 1.35 -7.28 -11.57
C ARG A 47 2.52 -6.78 -10.72
N GLU A 48 3.55 -6.31 -11.40
CA GLU A 48 4.66 -5.59 -10.79
C GLU A 48 4.21 -4.22 -10.28
N ILE A 49 4.49 -3.95 -9.00
CA ILE A 49 4.32 -2.62 -8.37
C ILE A 49 5.49 -1.72 -8.78
N HIS A 50 5.26 -0.42 -8.90
CA HIS A 50 6.28 0.54 -9.28
C HIS A 50 7.49 0.54 -8.32
N ASP A 51 8.69 0.59 -8.88
CA ASP A 51 9.95 0.60 -8.12
C ASP A 51 10.08 1.74 -7.10
N ALA A 52 9.39 2.86 -7.31
CA ALA A 52 9.38 3.96 -6.36
C ALA A 52 8.70 3.55 -5.04
N LEU A 53 7.64 2.75 -5.11
CA LEU A 53 6.92 2.22 -3.96
C LEU A 53 7.72 1.12 -3.28
N LYS A 54 8.23 0.15 -4.05
CA LYS A 54 9.06 -0.95 -3.54
C LYS A 54 10.26 -0.45 -2.72
N ARG A 55 10.94 0.61 -3.18
CA ARG A 55 12.10 1.18 -2.48
C ARG A 55 11.77 1.92 -1.19
N ARG A 56 10.50 2.22 -0.92
CA ARG A 56 10.03 2.89 0.30
C ARG A 56 9.38 1.91 1.29
N CYS A 57 9.34 0.62 0.97
CA CYS A 57 8.68 -0.39 1.78
C CYS A 57 9.65 -1.46 2.27
N LEU A 58 9.37 -1.99 3.46
CA LEU A 58 9.89 -3.29 3.85
C LEU A 58 9.05 -4.37 3.16
N TYR A 59 9.71 -5.31 2.49
CA TYR A 59 9.03 -6.39 1.78
C TYR A 59 8.96 -7.63 2.66
N HIS A 60 7.74 -8.14 2.87
CA HIS A 60 7.51 -9.41 3.55
C HIS A 60 6.73 -10.34 2.61
N TRP A 61 7.29 -11.52 2.35
CA TRP A 61 6.64 -12.56 1.59
C TRP A 61 5.84 -13.45 2.53
N VAL A 62 4.58 -13.69 2.21
CA VAL A 62 3.70 -14.60 2.96
C VAL A 62 3.55 -15.87 2.13
N ASP A 63 4.11 -16.96 2.63
CA ASP A 63 3.95 -18.28 2.02
C ASP A 63 2.53 -18.82 2.23
N TYR A 64 2.15 -19.77 1.39
CA TYR A 64 0.94 -20.55 1.61
C TYR A 64 0.99 -21.23 2.99
N PRO A 65 -0.15 -21.34 3.68
CA PRO A 65 -0.22 -22.09 4.93
C PRO A 65 0.24 -23.53 4.70
N ASN A 66 0.85 -24.13 5.73
CA ASN A 66 1.12 -25.55 5.71
C ASN A 66 -0.20 -26.32 5.91
N ALA A 67 -0.23 -27.59 5.49
CA ALA A 67 -1.44 -28.42 5.56
C ALA A 67 -2.00 -28.53 6.99
N GLU A 68 -1.15 -28.44 8.01
CA GLU A 68 -1.57 -28.42 9.42
C GLU A 68 -2.37 -27.17 9.78
N ARG A 69 -1.95 -25.96 9.35
CA ARG A 69 -2.70 -24.71 9.56
C ARG A 69 -3.98 -24.62 8.75
N GLU A 70 -4.08 -25.32 7.62
CA GLU A 70 -5.32 -25.35 6.82
C GLU A 70 -6.43 -26.21 7.46
N LEU A 71 -6.06 -27.12 8.39
CA LEU A 71 -6.99 -28.02 9.08
C LEU A 71 -7.51 -27.46 10.42
N GLU A 72 -6.95 -26.36 10.91
CA GLU A 72 -7.44 -25.59 12.08
C GLU A 72 -8.56 -24.61 11.70
#